data_AF-A0A0J8S573-F1
#
_entry.id   AF-A0A0J8S573-F1
#
_cell.length_a   1.000
_cell.length_b   1.000
_cell.length_c   1.000
_cell.angle_alpha   90.00
_cell.angle_beta   90.00
_cell.angle_gamma   90.00
#
_symmetry.space_group_name_H-M   'P 1'
#
loop_
_entity.id
_entity.type
_entity.pdbx_description
1 polymer ?
#
loop_
_entity_poly.entity_id
_entity_poly.type
_entity_poly.pdbx_seq_one_letter_code
_entity_poly.pdbx_strand_id
1 'polypeptide(L)'
;MLARPVTRLTPGTNVARSGLQCLPPDDVVPARIISRYQQANYFTGLNNFSIKTSIIPLQLFSMFSFFSRQQPQQPQPEPAKEAATMTSTERPPIQHVDEASFKDVSSRVAYLKAFLKFTDEDGAALNAAKPIIAPAVPAVLDIIYTNLISFDVTAKAFVPRQPEQDQNDAEATSVEDLTLTHPNILHRKDFLKLYLVKLVSNTDWSDNSKFWDYLDKVGLMHTGEPGFKHRAKRPQLRVELMHCSALLGFVEDIVLNAVMGAQDVDLPTKTKIIRAFNKLLWIQNDLFLKHYAPEPWSEQKEEVAAN
;
A
#
# COMPACT_ATOMS: atom_id res chain seq x y z
N MET A 1 21.76 -69.63 -40.81
CA MET A 1 22.33 -70.19 -39.55
C MET A 1 22.18 -69.11 -38.48
N LEU A 2 21.10 -69.08 -37.70
CA LEU A 2 20.86 -69.87 -36.47
C LEU A 2 21.96 -69.67 -35.40
N ALA A 3 21.68 -68.85 -34.38
CA ALA A 3 21.43 -69.30 -33.00
C ALA A 3 21.24 -68.10 -32.04
N ARG A 4 20.17 -68.18 -31.23
CA ARG A 4 19.84 -67.35 -30.03
C ARG A 4 20.56 -67.95 -28.78
N PRO A 5 20.16 -67.62 -27.52
CA PRO A 5 20.37 -66.41 -26.71
C PRO A 5 21.06 -66.72 -25.36
N VAL A 6 21.47 -65.72 -24.56
CA VAL A 6 21.66 -65.89 -23.10
C VAL A 6 21.15 -64.67 -22.33
N THR A 7 20.41 -64.97 -21.26
CA THR A 7 19.63 -64.07 -20.41
C THR A 7 20.44 -63.60 -19.19
N ARG A 8 20.15 -62.36 -18.77
CA ARG A 8 20.11 -61.84 -17.39
C ARG A 8 21.43 -61.65 -16.62
N LEU A 9 21.67 -60.41 -16.19
CA LEU A 9 22.00 -60.02 -14.79
C LEU A 9 21.84 -58.49 -14.67
N THR A 10 20.89 -58.05 -13.84
CA THR A 10 20.67 -56.64 -13.45
C THR A 10 21.54 -56.30 -12.23
N PRO A 11 22.22 -55.14 -12.19
CA PRO A 11 22.71 -54.57 -10.93
C PRO A 11 21.70 -53.57 -10.36
N GLY A 12 21.38 -53.76 -9.08
CA GLY A 12 20.42 -52.95 -8.34
C GLY A 12 20.87 -51.51 -8.12
N THR A 13 19.89 -50.62 -8.11
CA THR A 13 20.01 -49.28 -7.53
C THR A 13 19.21 -49.24 -6.24
N ASN A 14 19.89 -48.86 -5.17
CA ASN A 14 19.37 -48.64 -3.83
C ASN A 14 18.26 -47.58 -3.87
N VAL A 15 17.04 -47.98 -3.50
CA VAL A 15 15.96 -47.03 -3.17
C VAL A 15 16.02 -46.80 -1.66
N ALA A 16 16.71 -45.73 -1.26
CA ALA A 16 16.54 -45.17 0.07
C ALA A 16 15.19 -44.44 0.12
N ARG A 17 14.19 -45.09 0.75
CA ARG A 17 12.97 -44.42 1.22
C ARG A 17 13.36 -43.50 2.38
N SER A 18 13.46 -42.20 2.13
CA SER A 18 13.21 -41.19 3.16
C SER A 18 11.79 -40.66 2.96
N GLY A 19 10.97 -40.80 4.00
CA GLY A 19 9.59 -40.34 4.00
C GLY A 19 9.54 -38.83 3.90
N LEU A 20 9.08 -38.30 2.77
CA LEU A 20 8.42 -37.01 2.75
C LEU A 20 7.01 -37.24 3.30
N GLN A 21 6.86 -37.03 4.61
CA GLN A 21 5.57 -36.67 5.18
C GLN A 21 5.20 -35.31 4.59
N CYS A 22 4.09 -35.28 3.83
CA CYS A 22 3.43 -34.05 3.45
C CYS A 22 3.12 -33.26 4.72
N LEU A 23 3.85 -32.19 4.96
CA LEU A 23 3.38 -31.14 5.86
C LEU A 23 2.21 -30.44 5.17
N PRO A 24 1.08 -30.21 5.85
CA PRO A 24 -0.03 -29.46 5.27
C PRO A 24 0.44 -28.04 4.92
N PRO A 25 -0.06 -27.43 3.83
CA PRO A 25 0.22 -26.03 3.56
C PRO A 25 -0.38 -25.18 4.69
N ASP A 26 0.40 -24.22 5.18
CA ASP A 26 -0.07 -23.16 6.06
C ASP A 26 -1.00 -22.20 5.27
N ASP A 27 -2.15 -22.69 4.82
CA ASP A 27 -3.18 -21.95 4.06
C ASP A 27 -4.05 -21.06 4.97
N VAL A 28 -3.70 -20.94 6.25
CA VAL A 28 -4.54 -20.30 7.27
C VAL A 28 -4.46 -18.77 7.20
N VAL A 29 -3.33 -18.20 6.77
CA VAL A 29 -3.15 -16.73 6.71
C VAL A 29 -3.93 -16.11 5.54
N PRO A 30 -3.83 -16.60 4.29
CA PRO A 30 -4.58 -16.05 3.16
C PRO A 30 -6.10 -16.15 3.34
N ALA A 31 -6.58 -17.31 3.82
CA ALA A 31 -8.01 -17.56 4.05
C ALA A 31 -8.61 -16.61 5.12
N ARG A 32 -7.83 -16.21 6.14
CA ARG A 32 -8.29 -15.30 7.20
C ARG A 32 -8.34 -13.84 6.76
N ILE A 33 -7.41 -13.38 5.91
CA ILE A 33 -7.43 -12.03 5.34
C ILE A 33 -8.66 -11.89 4.42
N ILE A 34 -8.88 -12.87 3.55
CA ILE A 34 -10.06 -12.92 2.66
C ILE A 34 -11.35 -13.00 3.48
N SER A 35 -11.41 -13.89 4.49
CA SER A 35 -12.59 -14.07 5.33
C SER A 35 -12.97 -12.82 6.15
N ARG A 36 -11.99 -12.08 6.71
CA ARG A 36 -12.27 -10.85 7.46
C ARG A 36 -12.72 -9.71 6.55
N TYR A 37 -12.12 -9.57 5.37
CA TYR A 37 -12.54 -8.57 4.39
C TYR A 37 -13.95 -8.87 3.83
N GLN A 38 -14.26 -10.14 3.55
CA GLN A 38 -15.60 -10.55 3.15
C GLN A 38 -16.62 -10.37 4.29
N GLN A 39 -16.29 -10.72 5.55
CA GLN A 39 -17.18 -10.50 6.69
C GLN A 39 -17.50 -9.02 6.95
N ALA A 40 -16.52 -8.12 6.76
CA ALA A 40 -16.75 -6.68 6.84
C ALA A 40 -17.73 -6.18 5.75
N ASN A 41 -17.64 -6.73 4.53
CA ASN A 41 -18.54 -6.40 3.42
C ASN A 41 -19.92 -7.09 3.49
N TYR A 42 -20.09 -8.16 4.28
CA TYR A 42 -21.42 -8.71 4.58
C TYR A 42 -22.22 -7.82 5.54
N PHE A 43 -21.57 -7.03 6.39
CA PHE A 43 -22.25 -6.11 7.31
C PHE A 43 -22.82 -4.85 6.63
N THR A 44 -22.35 -4.50 5.43
CA THR A 44 -22.90 -3.39 4.63
C THR A 44 -24.10 -3.82 3.76
N GLY A 45 -24.51 -5.08 3.82
CA GLY A 45 -25.64 -5.65 3.06
C GLY A 45 -27.00 -5.70 3.77
N LEU A 46 -27.13 -5.15 4.99
CA LEU A 46 -28.42 -5.06 5.68
C LEU A 46 -29.09 -3.70 5.43
N ASN A 47 -29.61 -3.53 4.20
CA ASN A 47 -30.62 -2.50 3.92
C ASN A 47 -31.95 -2.90 4.58
N ASN A 48 -32.19 -2.39 5.78
CA ASN A 48 -33.51 -1.96 6.26
C ASN A 48 -33.37 -1.33 7.66
N PHE A 49 -33.01 -0.05 7.70
CA PHE A 49 -33.33 0.78 8.85
C PHE A 49 -34.15 1.98 8.37
N SER A 50 -35.43 1.98 8.74
CA SER A 50 -36.36 3.07 8.48
C SER A 50 -35.89 4.31 9.24
N ILE A 51 -35.44 5.33 8.50
CA ILE A 51 -35.10 6.64 9.06
C ILE A 51 -36.42 7.34 9.40
N LYS A 52 -36.87 7.23 10.65
CA LYS A 52 -37.75 8.24 11.23
C LYS A 52 -36.89 9.42 11.66
N THR A 53 -37.16 10.55 11.02
CA THR A 53 -36.65 11.88 11.31
C THR A 53 -36.69 12.17 12.81
N SER A 54 -35.53 12.44 13.41
CA SER A 54 -35.47 13.11 14.70
C SER A 54 -34.20 13.95 14.78
N ILE A 55 -34.41 15.25 14.95
CA ILE A 55 -33.40 16.30 15.08
C ILE A 55 -32.72 16.10 16.45
N ILE A 56 -31.40 15.91 16.48
CA ILE A 56 -30.62 15.87 17.72
C ILE A 56 -29.88 17.20 17.86
N PRO A 57 -30.08 17.97 18.95
CA PRO A 57 -29.27 19.16 19.21
C PRO A 57 -27.91 18.78 19.82
N LEU A 58 -26.89 19.57 19.47
CA LEU A 58 -25.59 19.66 20.15
C LEU A 58 -25.80 19.74 21.68
N GLN A 59 -25.58 18.65 22.43
CA GLN A 59 -25.14 18.64 23.83
C GLN A 59 -24.73 17.21 24.22
N LEU A 60 -23.48 16.81 23.91
CA LEU A 60 -22.89 15.58 24.44
C LEU A 60 -21.40 15.75 24.71
N PHE A 61 -21.07 16.75 25.54
CA PHE A 61 -19.72 16.98 26.08
C PHE A 61 -19.65 16.92 27.61
N SER A 62 -20.60 16.25 28.28
CA SER A 62 -20.65 16.22 29.76
C SER A 62 -21.01 14.88 30.41
N MET A 63 -20.67 13.73 29.79
CA MET A 63 -20.83 12.42 30.44
C MET A 63 -19.54 11.61 30.62
N PHE A 64 -18.37 12.14 30.25
CA PHE A 64 -17.09 11.43 30.46
C PHE A 64 -16.51 11.59 31.87
N SER A 65 -17.09 12.42 32.73
CA SER A 65 -16.57 12.69 34.08
C SER A 65 -17.10 11.75 35.17
N PHE A 66 -18.02 10.82 34.86
CA PHE A 66 -18.71 10.03 35.89
C PHE A 66 -18.28 8.55 35.99
N PHE A 67 -17.56 8.01 34.99
CA PHE A 67 -17.17 6.59 34.97
C PHE A 67 -15.71 6.31 35.34
N SER A 68 -14.94 7.33 35.74
CA SER A 68 -13.52 7.18 36.12
C SER A 68 -13.30 7.00 37.63
N ARG A 69 -14.36 6.84 38.43
CA ARG A 69 -14.29 6.86 39.91
C ARG A 69 -14.21 5.49 40.59
N GLN A 70 -14.13 4.37 39.86
CA GLN A 70 -14.20 3.03 40.47
C GLN A 70 -13.13 2.01 40.03
N GLN A 71 -11.96 2.42 39.52
CA GLN A 71 -10.83 1.48 39.41
C GLN A 71 -9.83 1.67 40.57
N PRO A 72 -9.47 0.60 41.30
CA PRO A 72 -8.36 0.62 42.26
C PRO A 72 -7.05 0.95 41.54
N GLN A 73 -6.31 1.96 42.02
CA GLN A 73 -5.01 2.34 41.47
C GLN A 73 -4.00 1.19 41.64
N GLN A 74 -3.48 0.67 40.54
CA GLN A 74 -2.20 -0.06 40.58
C GLN A 74 -1.05 0.93 40.78
N PRO A 75 -0.01 0.59 41.54
CA PRO A 75 1.13 1.47 41.77
C PRO A 75 1.85 1.78 40.46
N GLN A 76 1.98 3.07 40.15
CA GLN A 76 2.71 3.60 39.01
C GLN A 76 4.21 3.29 39.14
N PRO A 77 4.89 2.84 38.07
CA PRO A 77 6.34 2.75 38.07
C PRO A 77 6.96 4.16 38.15
N GLU A 78 8.02 4.28 38.94
CA GLU A 78 8.76 5.50 39.23
C GLU A 78 9.20 6.23 37.93
N PRO A 79 9.06 7.57 37.84
CA PRO A 79 9.38 8.29 36.61
C PRO A 79 10.88 8.23 36.34
N ALA A 80 11.22 7.70 35.17
CA ALA A 80 12.57 7.76 34.63
C ALA A 80 13.10 9.20 34.66
N LYS A 81 14.22 9.38 35.36
CA LYS A 81 14.99 10.63 35.29
C LYS A 81 15.42 10.86 33.85
N GLU A 82 15.34 12.11 33.43
CA GLU A 82 15.93 12.68 32.21
C GLU A 82 15.06 12.60 30.94
N ALA A 83 13.86 13.18 31.00
CA ALA A 83 13.25 13.81 29.84
C ALA A 83 13.42 15.33 29.98
N ALA A 84 14.14 15.95 29.05
CA ALA A 84 14.29 17.39 28.99
C ALA A 84 12.89 18.05 28.94
N THR A 85 12.57 18.77 29.99
CA THR A 85 11.30 19.49 30.16
C THR A 85 11.28 20.68 29.18
N MET A 86 10.80 20.47 27.96
CA MET A 86 10.38 21.60 27.13
C MET A 86 9.21 22.27 27.84
N THR A 87 9.43 23.47 28.37
CA THR A 87 8.37 24.27 28.98
C THR A 87 7.33 24.57 27.91
N SER A 88 6.05 24.46 28.24
CA SER A 88 4.92 24.62 27.31
C SER A 88 4.78 26.04 26.71
N THR A 89 5.75 26.91 26.96
CA THR A 89 5.77 28.33 26.60
C THR A 89 6.76 28.67 25.48
N GLU A 90 7.71 27.80 25.13
CA GLU A 90 8.67 28.08 24.05
C GLU A 90 8.12 27.64 22.68
N ARG A 91 8.12 28.58 21.72
CA ARG A 91 7.77 28.27 20.32
C ARG A 91 8.82 27.30 19.74
N PRO A 92 8.42 26.25 19.02
CA PRO A 92 9.35 25.40 18.30
C PRO A 92 10.26 26.22 17.35
N PRO A 93 11.54 25.84 17.17
CA PRO A 93 12.40 26.47 16.17
C PRO A 93 11.72 26.48 14.79
N ILE A 94 11.72 27.64 14.13
CA ILE A 94 11.18 27.75 12.77
C ILE A 94 12.22 27.20 11.80
N GLN A 95 11.84 26.17 11.04
CA GLN A 95 12.60 25.72 9.89
C GLN A 95 12.19 26.56 8.68
N HIS A 96 13.13 27.30 8.10
CA HIS A 96 12.90 27.99 6.84
C HIS A 96 13.03 26.99 5.68
N VAL A 97 12.03 26.96 4.80
CA VAL A 97 11.97 26.11 3.62
C VAL A 97 11.61 27.00 2.42
N ASP A 98 12.43 26.96 1.38
CA ASP A 98 12.14 27.64 0.12
C ASP A 98 11.08 26.85 -0.64
N GLU A 99 9.94 27.47 -0.92
CA GLU A 99 8.83 26.84 -1.61
C GLU A 99 9.18 26.43 -3.05
N ALA A 100 10.08 27.18 -3.71
CA ALA A 100 10.55 26.84 -5.05
C ALA A 100 11.34 25.52 -5.10
N SER A 101 11.91 25.09 -3.96
CA SER A 101 12.64 23.83 -3.84
C SER A 101 11.75 22.59 -4.03
N PHE A 102 10.43 22.71 -3.86
CA PHE A 102 9.50 21.57 -3.97
C PHE A 102 9.32 21.01 -5.39
N LYS A 103 9.96 21.62 -6.40
CA LYS A 103 10.11 21.04 -7.74
C LYS A 103 11.11 19.89 -7.76
N ASP A 104 12.15 19.99 -6.92
CA ASP A 104 13.14 18.93 -6.72
C ASP A 104 12.57 17.85 -5.79
N VAL A 105 12.67 16.59 -6.22
CA VAL A 105 12.10 15.45 -5.49
C VAL A 105 12.77 15.29 -4.13
N SER A 106 14.09 15.47 -4.06
CA SER A 106 14.83 15.27 -2.80
C SER A 106 14.44 16.30 -1.75
N SER A 107 14.41 17.58 -2.14
CA SER A 107 14.03 18.70 -1.27
C SER A 107 12.60 18.56 -0.76
N ARG A 108 11.68 18.16 -1.64
CA ARG A 108 10.27 17.89 -1.28
C ARG A 108 10.14 16.73 -0.30
N VAL A 109 10.84 15.62 -0.55
CA VAL A 109 10.85 14.45 0.34
C VAL A 109 11.47 14.78 1.69
N ALA A 110 12.56 15.54 1.73
CA ALA A 110 13.19 15.97 2.97
C ALA A 110 12.19 16.75 3.84
N TYR A 111 11.44 17.68 3.25
CA TYR A 111 10.36 18.40 3.93
C TYR A 111 9.25 17.47 4.42
N LEU A 112 8.71 16.62 3.54
CA LEU A 112 7.62 15.69 3.92
C LEU A 112 8.04 14.75 5.05
N LYS A 113 9.27 14.22 5.01
CA LYS A 113 9.81 13.37 6.07
C LYS A 113 9.95 14.13 7.37
N ALA A 114 10.46 15.36 7.36
CA ALA A 114 10.55 16.21 8.55
C ALA A 114 9.15 16.48 9.13
N PHE A 115 8.18 16.85 8.29
CA PHE A 115 6.81 17.16 8.69
C PHE A 115 6.06 15.94 9.26
N LEU A 116 6.13 14.81 8.57
CA LEU A 116 5.49 13.55 8.97
C LEU A 116 6.28 12.79 10.04
N LYS A 117 7.47 13.28 10.42
CA LYS A 117 8.42 12.62 11.30
C LYS A 117 8.73 11.21 10.82
N PHE A 118 9.01 11.05 9.53
CA PHE A 118 9.48 9.82 8.94
C PHE A 118 10.99 9.70 9.21
N THR A 119 11.39 8.74 10.03
CA THR A 119 12.77 8.53 10.46
C THR A 119 13.32 7.19 9.98
N ASP A 120 14.60 6.92 10.27
CA ASP A 120 15.21 5.62 9.98
C ASP A 120 14.51 4.46 10.72
N GLU A 121 13.86 4.74 11.84
CA GLU A 121 13.05 3.75 12.57
C GLU A 121 11.81 3.33 11.77
N ASP A 122 11.18 4.26 11.05
CA ASP A 122 10.08 3.94 10.15
C ASP A 122 10.58 3.07 8.98
N GLY A 123 11.73 3.41 8.42
CA GLY A 123 12.40 2.60 7.39
C GLY A 123 12.66 1.17 7.87
N ALA A 124 13.24 1.02 9.06
CA ALA A 124 13.50 -0.29 9.68
C ALA A 124 12.19 -1.06 9.95
N ALA A 125 11.13 -0.39 10.41
CA ALA A 125 9.82 -1.00 10.62
C ALA A 125 9.21 -1.51 9.30
N LEU A 126 9.29 -0.74 8.22
CA LEU A 126 8.83 -1.16 6.89
C LEU A 126 9.59 -2.39 6.39
N ASN A 127 10.90 -2.44 6.61
CA ASN A 127 11.70 -3.61 6.27
C ASN A 127 11.33 -4.84 7.11
N ALA A 128 11.05 -4.65 8.41
CA ALA A 128 10.61 -5.71 9.31
C ALA A 128 9.21 -6.26 8.96
N ALA A 129 8.38 -5.48 8.24
CA ALA A 129 7.06 -5.91 7.79
C ALA A 129 7.11 -6.89 6.60
N LYS A 130 8.23 -6.98 5.87
CA LYS A 130 8.39 -7.84 4.69
C LYS A 130 7.95 -9.30 4.91
N PRO A 131 8.38 -10.04 5.95
CA PRO A 131 7.93 -11.41 6.19
C PRO A 131 6.44 -11.54 6.51
N ILE A 132 5.78 -10.46 6.95
CA ILE A 132 4.33 -10.43 7.23
C ILE A 132 3.55 -10.17 5.93
N ILE A 133 4.00 -9.20 5.13
CA ILE A 133 3.27 -8.73 3.95
C ILE A 133 3.50 -9.66 2.75
N ALA A 134 4.73 -10.15 2.53
CA ALA A 134 5.06 -10.91 1.33
C ALA A 134 4.19 -12.17 1.12
N PRO A 135 3.90 -12.99 2.14
CA PRO A 135 2.98 -14.12 2.00
C PRO A 135 1.54 -13.72 1.67
N ALA A 136 1.11 -12.52 2.09
CA ALA A 136 -0.24 -12.01 1.86
C ALA A 136 -0.44 -11.41 0.46
N VAL A 137 0.64 -11.09 -0.27
CA VAL A 137 0.58 -10.36 -1.56
C VAL A 137 -0.41 -10.98 -2.56
N PRO A 138 -0.46 -12.30 -2.81
CA PRO A 138 -1.42 -12.86 -3.76
C PRO A 138 -2.88 -12.53 -3.41
N ALA A 139 -3.27 -12.73 -2.14
CA ALA A 139 -4.62 -12.42 -1.67
C ALA A 139 -4.91 -10.91 -1.71
N VAL A 140 -3.92 -10.08 -1.36
CA VAL A 140 -4.04 -8.62 -1.43
C VAL A 140 -4.28 -8.15 -2.87
N LEU A 141 -3.59 -8.72 -3.86
CA LEU A 141 -3.81 -8.40 -5.27
C LEU A 141 -5.22 -8.77 -5.72
N ASP A 142 -5.72 -9.93 -5.32
CA ASP A 142 -7.10 -10.32 -5.67
C ASP A 142 -8.13 -9.35 -5.08
N ILE A 143 -7.96 -8.93 -3.83
CA ILE A 143 -8.83 -7.94 -3.18
C ILE A 143 -8.77 -6.59 -3.91
N ILE A 144 -7.56 -6.10 -4.21
CA ILE A 144 -7.34 -4.84 -4.93
C ILE A 144 -8.01 -4.87 -6.30
N TYR A 145 -7.78 -5.91 -7.10
CA TYR A 145 -8.33 -5.97 -8.44
C TYR A 145 -9.83 -6.23 -8.45
N THR A 146 -10.37 -6.97 -7.47
CA THR A 146 -11.83 -7.09 -7.29
C THR A 146 -12.46 -5.71 -7.08
N ASN A 147 -11.85 -4.88 -6.22
CA ASN A 147 -12.34 -3.54 -5.95
C ASN A 147 -12.14 -2.59 -7.15
N LEU A 148 -11.02 -2.68 -7.86
CA LEU A 148 -10.75 -1.83 -9.02
C LEU A 148 -11.67 -2.12 -10.22
N ILE A 149 -12.11 -3.35 -10.40
CA ILE A 149 -13.01 -3.71 -11.51
C ILE A 149 -14.49 -3.68 -11.12
N SER A 150 -14.82 -3.42 -9.84
CA SER A 150 -16.22 -3.25 -9.40
C SER A 150 -16.80 -1.87 -9.69
N PHE A 151 -15.99 -0.93 -10.19
CA PHE A 151 -16.43 0.40 -10.63
C PHE A 151 -15.99 0.63 -12.08
N ASP A 152 -16.92 0.94 -12.97
CA ASP A 152 -16.67 1.22 -14.38
C ASP A 152 -15.58 2.28 -14.60
N VAL A 153 -15.61 3.35 -13.79
CA VAL A 153 -14.70 4.48 -13.86
C VAL A 153 -13.24 4.10 -13.62
N THR A 154 -12.98 3.08 -12.80
CA THR A 154 -11.64 2.53 -12.58
C THR A 154 -11.35 1.35 -13.51
N ALA A 155 -12.35 0.52 -13.80
CA ALA A 155 -12.23 -0.67 -14.64
C ALA A 155 -11.80 -0.34 -16.08
N LYS A 156 -12.29 0.77 -16.65
CA LYS A 156 -12.02 1.17 -18.04
C LYS A 156 -10.52 1.29 -18.38
N ALA A 157 -9.67 1.59 -17.39
CA ALA A 157 -8.22 1.68 -17.58
C ALA A 157 -7.56 0.32 -17.91
N PHE A 158 -8.27 -0.79 -17.68
CA PHE A 158 -7.79 -2.15 -17.90
C PHE A 158 -8.38 -2.83 -19.15
N VAL A 159 -9.33 -2.19 -19.83
CA VAL A 159 -9.91 -2.71 -21.09
C VAL A 159 -8.86 -2.76 -22.22
N PRO A 160 -8.03 -1.72 -22.44
CA PRO A 160 -7.06 -1.76 -23.53
C PRO A 160 -5.95 -2.81 -23.30
N ARG A 161 -5.78 -3.70 -24.29
CA ARG A 161 -4.66 -4.65 -24.33
C ARG A 161 -3.31 -3.93 -24.29
N GLN A 162 -2.36 -4.49 -23.53
CA GLN A 162 -0.99 -4.01 -23.51
C GLN A 162 -0.17 -4.58 -24.67
N PRO A 163 0.80 -3.82 -25.22
CA PRO A 163 1.53 -4.23 -26.43
C PRO A 163 2.30 -5.56 -26.35
N GLU A 164 2.61 -6.04 -25.14
CA GLU A 164 3.41 -7.25 -24.88
C GLU A 164 2.55 -8.48 -24.61
N GLN A 165 1.23 -8.32 -24.53
CA GLN A 165 0.32 -9.44 -24.37
C GLN A 165 0.19 -10.23 -25.68
N ASP A 166 -0.08 -11.53 -25.58
CA ASP A 166 -0.26 -12.39 -26.75
C ASP A 166 -1.47 -11.91 -27.54
N GLN A 167 -1.33 -11.84 -28.88
CA GLN A 167 -2.45 -11.46 -29.74
C GLN A 167 -3.57 -12.51 -29.70
N ASN A 168 -3.25 -13.75 -29.33
CA ASN A 168 -4.18 -14.86 -29.18
C ASN A 168 -4.91 -14.86 -27.82
N ASP A 169 -4.51 -14.01 -26.87
CA ASP A 169 -5.24 -13.87 -25.60
C ASP A 169 -6.68 -13.39 -25.86
N ALA A 170 -7.58 -13.61 -24.91
CA ALA A 170 -8.91 -13.02 -24.95
C ALA A 170 -8.83 -11.48 -25.04
N GLU A 171 -9.68 -10.89 -25.87
CA GLU A 171 -9.83 -9.44 -25.98
C GLU A 171 -10.93 -8.96 -25.04
N ALA A 172 -10.67 -7.88 -24.30
CA ALA A 172 -11.70 -7.15 -23.57
C ALA A 172 -12.23 -6.03 -24.47
N THR A 173 -13.53 -6.03 -24.74
CA THR A 173 -14.22 -4.99 -25.51
C THR A 173 -14.97 -4.01 -24.61
N SER A 174 -15.25 -4.43 -23.38
CA SER A 174 -16.01 -3.68 -22.39
C SER A 174 -15.47 -3.93 -20.97
N VAL A 175 -15.96 -3.19 -19.98
CA VAL A 175 -15.54 -3.39 -18.58
C VAL A 175 -16.12 -4.68 -18.01
N GLU A 176 -17.24 -5.15 -18.55
CA GLU A 176 -17.95 -6.38 -18.17
C GLU A 176 -17.16 -7.65 -18.52
N ASP A 177 -16.25 -7.57 -19.50
CA ASP A 177 -15.36 -8.67 -19.88
C ASP A 177 -14.25 -8.92 -18.84
N LEU A 178 -13.99 -7.95 -17.96
CA LEU A 178 -12.90 -8.01 -17.01
C LEU A 178 -13.24 -8.91 -15.82
N THR A 179 -12.37 -9.90 -15.60
CA THR A 179 -12.42 -10.79 -14.45
C THR A 179 -11.02 -10.93 -13.84
N LEU A 180 -10.92 -11.48 -12.63
CA LEU A 180 -9.63 -11.70 -11.97
C LEU A 180 -8.66 -12.62 -12.75
N THR A 181 -9.20 -13.41 -13.69
CA THR A 181 -8.46 -14.33 -14.57
C THR A 181 -8.33 -13.81 -15.99
N HIS A 182 -8.90 -12.65 -16.31
CA HIS A 182 -8.76 -12.04 -17.64
C HIS A 182 -7.28 -11.69 -17.92
N PRO A 183 -6.73 -11.96 -19.12
CA PRO A 183 -5.32 -11.71 -19.43
C PRO A 183 -4.83 -10.29 -19.10
N ASN A 184 -5.64 -9.26 -19.39
CA ASN A 184 -5.30 -7.87 -19.03
C ASN A 184 -5.15 -7.69 -17.51
N ILE A 185 -6.00 -8.30 -16.70
CA ILE A 185 -5.98 -8.18 -15.24
C ILE A 185 -4.81 -8.95 -14.66
N LEU A 186 -4.55 -10.18 -15.15
CA LEU A 186 -3.38 -10.97 -14.75
C LEU A 186 -2.07 -10.21 -15.03
N HIS A 187 -1.93 -9.65 -16.23
CA HIS A 187 -0.78 -8.85 -16.60
C HIS A 187 -0.59 -7.66 -15.65
N ARG A 188 -1.67 -6.93 -15.32
CA ARG A 188 -1.62 -5.78 -14.40
C ARG A 188 -1.31 -6.21 -12.95
N LYS A 189 -1.79 -7.37 -12.49
CA LYS A 189 -1.44 -7.94 -11.19
C LYS A 189 0.07 -8.15 -11.05
N ASP A 190 0.75 -8.62 -12.09
CA ASP A 190 2.21 -8.80 -12.05
C ASP A 190 2.95 -7.47 -11.85
N PHE A 191 2.52 -6.38 -12.52
CA PHE A 191 3.10 -5.06 -12.29
C PHE A 191 2.91 -4.59 -10.84
N LEU A 192 1.69 -4.71 -10.32
CA LEU A 192 1.40 -4.28 -8.95
C LEU A 192 2.13 -5.15 -7.92
N LYS A 193 2.29 -6.45 -8.18
CA LYS A 193 3.11 -7.36 -7.36
C LYS A 193 4.55 -6.86 -7.26
N LEU A 194 5.19 -6.55 -8.39
CA LEU A 194 6.55 -6.04 -8.45
C LEU A 194 6.67 -4.68 -7.72
N TYR A 195 5.65 -3.84 -7.85
CA TYR A 195 5.57 -2.56 -7.14
C TYR A 195 5.51 -2.76 -5.62
N LEU A 196 4.63 -3.62 -5.10
CA LEU A 196 4.53 -3.93 -3.68
C LEU A 196 5.83 -4.50 -3.12
N VAL A 197 6.49 -5.40 -3.87
CA VAL A 197 7.81 -5.94 -3.50
C VAL A 197 8.87 -4.84 -3.42
N LYS A 198 8.83 -3.86 -4.35
CA LYS A 198 9.73 -2.71 -4.37
C LYS A 198 9.55 -1.85 -3.11
N LEU A 199 8.31 -1.59 -2.69
CA LEU A 199 8.02 -0.80 -1.48
C LEU A 199 8.65 -1.43 -0.22
N VAL A 200 8.44 -2.73 0.00
CA VAL A 200 8.89 -3.42 1.23
C VAL A 200 10.35 -3.86 1.19
N SER A 201 11.00 -3.81 0.02
CA SER A 201 12.41 -4.18 -0.15
C SER A 201 13.35 -2.98 -0.29
N ASN A 202 12.83 -1.75 -0.26
CA ASN A 202 13.68 -0.57 -0.24
C ASN A 202 14.44 -0.49 1.08
N THR A 203 15.76 -0.31 1.02
CA THR A 203 16.62 -0.18 2.21
C THR A 203 17.30 1.18 2.30
N ASP A 204 17.21 1.99 1.24
CA ASP A 204 17.73 3.35 1.21
C ASP A 204 16.57 4.34 1.39
N TRP A 205 16.45 4.86 2.61
CA TRP A 205 15.42 5.84 3.00
C TRP A 205 15.97 7.28 3.06
N SER A 206 17.19 7.51 2.55
CA SER A 206 17.76 8.85 2.44
C SER A 206 16.92 9.73 1.50
N ASP A 207 17.03 11.05 1.66
CA ASP A 207 16.25 12.01 0.87
C ASP A 207 16.61 11.96 -0.62
N ASN A 208 17.81 11.50 -0.96
CA ASN A 208 18.32 11.36 -2.33
C ASN A 208 18.11 9.95 -2.93
N SER A 209 17.41 9.07 -2.21
CA SER A 209 17.18 7.69 -2.63
C SER A 209 16.47 7.62 -3.99
N LYS A 210 16.96 6.75 -4.87
CA LYS A 210 16.32 6.45 -6.16
C LYS A 210 14.93 5.83 -6.04
N PHE A 211 14.56 5.40 -4.83
CA PHE A 211 13.21 4.97 -4.52
C PHE A 211 12.21 6.12 -4.66
N TRP A 212 12.53 7.32 -4.19
CA TRP A 212 11.65 8.48 -4.29
C TRP A 212 11.49 8.96 -5.73
N ASP A 213 12.59 9.01 -6.50
CA ASP A 213 12.56 9.27 -7.96
C ASP A 213 11.67 8.28 -8.71
N TYR A 214 11.64 7.02 -8.24
CA TYR A 214 10.78 5.99 -8.82
C TYR A 214 9.30 6.25 -8.51
N LEU A 215 8.96 6.58 -7.26
CA LEU A 215 7.58 6.91 -6.87
C LEU A 215 7.06 8.16 -7.59
N ASP A 216 7.87 9.21 -7.71
CA ASP A 216 7.56 10.42 -8.48
C ASP A 216 7.22 10.06 -9.95
N LYS A 217 8.06 9.25 -10.61
CA LYS A 217 7.80 8.77 -11.97
C LYS A 217 6.55 7.90 -12.11
N VAL A 218 6.20 7.13 -11.08
CA VAL A 218 4.93 6.40 -11.06
C VAL A 218 3.77 7.39 -11.01
N GLY A 219 3.84 8.45 -10.21
CA GLY A 219 2.86 9.54 -10.19
C GLY A 219 2.71 10.20 -11.56
N LEU A 220 3.82 10.63 -12.18
CA LEU A 220 3.85 11.22 -13.52
C LEU A 220 3.19 10.29 -14.55
N MET A 221 3.50 9.00 -14.50
CA MET A 221 2.96 8.00 -15.43
C MET A 221 1.43 7.88 -15.38
N HIS A 222 0.79 8.15 -14.23
CA HIS A 222 -0.68 8.13 -14.10
C HIS A 222 -1.34 9.40 -14.65
N THR A 223 -0.57 10.44 -14.98
CA THR A 223 -1.11 11.64 -15.64
C THR A 223 -1.37 11.44 -17.13
N GLY A 224 -0.90 10.35 -17.73
CA GLY A 224 -0.89 10.11 -19.17
C GLY A 224 0.48 10.34 -19.82
N GLU A 225 1.36 11.11 -19.18
CA GLU A 225 2.72 11.36 -19.64
C GLU A 225 3.64 10.14 -19.46
N PRO A 226 4.67 9.97 -20.30
CA PRO A 226 5.60 8.86 -20.16
C PRO A 226 6.55 9.09 -18.98
N GLY A 227 6.18 8.61 -17.79
CA GLY A 227 7.04 8.65 -16.59
C GLY A 227 8.31 7.79 -16.69
N PHE A 228 8.35 6.87 -17.65
CA PHE A 228 9.51 6.01 -17.91
C PHE A 228 9.80 5.89 -19.41
N LYS A 229 11.07 5.74 -19.79
CA LYS A 229 11.48 5.58 -21.20
C LYS A 229 10.73 4.44 -21.92
N HIS A 230 10.52 3.31 -21.24
CA HIS A 230 9.80 2.16 -21.82
C HIS A 230 8.29 2.40 -22.02
N ARG A 231 7.74 3.48 -21.46
CA ARG A 231 6.34 3.91 -21.62
C ARG A 231 6.14 4.87 -22.79
N ALA A 232 7.20 5.45 -23.36
CA ALA A 232 7.11 6.50 -24.39
C ALA A 232 6.35 6.08 -25.67
N LYS A 233 6.29 4.79 -25.97
CA LYS A 233 5.60 4.23 -27.15
C LYS A 233 4.31 3.49 -26.80
N ARG A 234 3.82 3.64 -25.58
CA ARG A 234 2.65 2.93 -25.07
C ARG A 234 1.43 3.83 -25.00
N PRO A 235 0.21 3.26 -24.99
CA PRO A 235 -0.98 4.04 -24.73
C PRO A 235 -0.84 4.85 -23.42
N GLN A 236 -1.41 6.05 -23.43
CA GLN A 236 -1.44 6.90 -22.25
C GLN A 236 -2.16 6.17 -21.12
N LEU A 237 -1.57 6.21 -19.91
CA LEU A 237 -2.24 5.75 -18.70
C LEU A 237 -2.69 6.98 -17.93
N ARG A 238 -3.91 7.44 -18.22
CA ARG A 238 -4.53 8.51 -17.43
C ARG A 238 -5.42 7.89 -16.37
N VAL A 239 -5.11 8.18 -15.11
CA VAL A 239 -5.93 7.86 -13.94
C VAL A 239 -6.09 9.13 -13.13
N GLU A 240 -7.31 9.51 -12.76
CA GLU A 240 -7.52 10.72 -11.96
C GLU A 240 -6.96 10.57 -10.55
N LEU A 241 -6.38 11.64 -10.00
CA LEU A 241 -5.73 11.62 -8.68
C LEU A 241 -6.65 11.07 -7.59
N MET A 242 -7.95 11.42 -7.63
CA MET A 242 -8.96 10.91 -6.70
C MET A 242 -8.96 9.38 -6.63
N HIS A 243 -8.87 8.69 -7.77
CA HIS A 243 -8.84 7.23 -7.81
C HIS A 243 -7.51 6.67 -7.29
N CYS A 244 -6.39 7.33 -7.58
CA CYS A 244 -5.10 6.98 -6.99
C CYS A 244 -5.15 7.08 -5.47
N SER A 245 -5.59 8.22 -4.92
CA SER A 245 -5.68 8.44 -3.47
C SER A 245 -6.66 7.46 -2.80
N ALA A 246 -7.82 7.20 -3.41
CA ALA A 246 -8.78 6.22 -2.90
C ALA A 246 -8.18 4.81 -2.86
N LEU A 247 -7.42 4.40 -3.89
CA LEU A 247 -6.73 3.11 -3.90
C LEU A 247 -5.63 3.05 -2.84
N LEU A 248 -4.88 4.12 -2.59
CA LEU A 248 -3.86 4.13 -1.53
C LEU A 248 -4.50 3.95 -0.15
N GLY A 249 -5.59 4.66 0.16
CA GLY A 249 -6.33 4.47 1.40
C GLY A 249 -6.92 3.06 1.54
N PHE A 250 -7.37 2.48 0.43
CA PHE A 250 -7.83 1.09 0.40
C PHE A 250 -6.72 0.08 0.70
N VAL A 251 -5.53 0.27 0.11
CA VAL A 251 -4.34 -0.55 0.38
C VAL A 251 -3.87 -0.38 1.82
N GLU A 252 -3.96 0.82 2.39
CA GLU A 252 -3.65 1.08 3.79
C GLU A 252 -4.48 0.21 4.73
N ASP A 253 -5.80 0.18 4.55
CA ASP A 253 -6.71 -0.62 5.38
C ASP A 253 -6.42 -2.13 5.27
N ILE A 254 -6.14 -2.63 4.06
CA ILE A 254 -5.77 -4.03 3.85
C ILE A 254 -4.49 -4.38 4.62
N VAL A 255 -3.45 -3.54 4.51
CA VAL A 255 -2.17 -3.76 5.19
C VAL A 255 -2.34 -3.65 6.71
N LEU A 256 -3.11 -2.69 7.20
CA LEU A 256 -3.44 -2.55 8.61
C LEU A 256 -4.08 -3.85 9.14
N ASN A 257 -5.10 -4.36 8.46
CA ASN A 257 -5.80 -5.58 8.83
C ASN A 257 -4.85 -6.81 8.83
N ALA A 258 -3.99 -6.92 7.83
CA ALA A 258 -3.00 -7.99 7.74
C ALA A 258 -1.99 -7.94 8.91
N VAL A 259 -1.44 -6.76 9.20
CA VAL A 259 -0.47 -6.55 10.29
C VAL A 259 -1.12 -6.78 11.65
N MET A 260 -2.33 -6.28 11.89
CA MET A 260 -3.04 -6.50 13.14
C MET A 260 -3.40 -7.98 13.37
N GLY A 261 -3.70 -8.72 12.30
CA GLY A 261 -4.02 -10.14 12.31
C GLY A 261 -2.84 -11.09 12.55
N ALA A 262 -1.59 -10.63 12.34
CA ALA A 262 -0.39 -11.44 12.51
C ALA A 262 -0.25 -11.90 13.98
N GLN A 263 -0.21 -13.21 14.23
CA GLN A 263 -0.23 -13.73 15.61
C GLN A 263 1.13 -13.61 16.30
N ASP A 264 2.22 -13.75 15.54
CA ASP A 264 3.59 -13.84 16.08
C ASP A 264 4.31 -12.48 16.11
N VAL A 265 3.55 -11.38 16.18
CA VAL A 265 4.06 -10.01 16.18
C VAL A 265 3.43 -9.27 17.34
N ASP A 266 4.26 -8.70 18.22
CA ASP A 266 3.80 -7.93 19.36
C ASP A 266 3.12 -6.62 18.93
N LEU A 267 2.22 -6.11 19.78
CA LEU A 267 1.45 -4.90 19.49
C LEU A 267 2.33 -3.64 19.26
N PRO A 268 3.41 -3.40 20.03
CA PRO A 268 4.36 -2.34 19.72
C PRO A 268 4.95 -2.43 18.30
N THR A 269 5.41 -3.60 17.88
CA THR A 269 5.95 -3.81 16.53
C THR A 269 4.89 -3.59 15.45
N LYS A 270 3.67 -4.12 15.63
CA LYS A 270 2.52 -3.85 14.74
C LYS A 270 2.25 -2.35 14.60
N THR A 271 2.25 -1.64 15.73
CA THR A 271 2.01 -0.20 15.78
C THR A 271 3.07 0.58 15.00
N LYS A 272 4.35 0.22 15.15
CA LYS A 272 5.45 0.83 14.39
C LYS A 272 5.29 0.62 12.89
N ILE A 273 4.99 -0.61 12.47
CA ILE A 273 4.77 -0.96 11.06
C ILE A 273 3.62 -0.14 10.46
N ILE A 274 2.47 -0.12 11.11
CA ILE A 274 1.27 0.58 10.61
C ILE A 274 1.54 2.09 10.51
N ARG A 275 2.18 2.70 11.51
CA ARG A 275 2.54 4.12 11.48
C ARG A 275 3.52 4.44 10.37
N ALA A 276 4.54 3.62 10.18
CA ALA A 276 5.54 3.80 9.13
C ALA A 276 4.90 3.67 7.73
N PHE A 277 4.01 2.70 7.54
CA PHE A 277 3.30 2.48 6.28
C PHE A 277 2.35 3.62 5.93
N ASN A 278 1.57 4.11 6.90
CA ASN A 278 0.73 5.30 6.73
C ASN A 278 1.57 6.50 6.24
N LYS A 279 2.67 6.82 6.92
CA LYS A 279 3.57 7.92 6.52
C LYS A 279 4.11 7.73 5.09
N LEU A 280 4.55 6.51 4.74
CA LEU A 280 5.01 6.18 3.40
C LEU A 280 3.95 6.47 2.34
N LEU A 281 2.70 6.08 2.58
CA LEU A 281 1.60 6.31 1.64
C LEU A 281 1.26 7.79 1.50
N TRP A 282 1.34 8.60 2.56
CA TRP A 282 1.16 10.04 2.46
C TRP A 282 2.27 10.72 1.66
N ILE A 283 3.54 10.30 1.84
CA ILE A 283 4.65 10.78 1.01
C ILE A 283 4.41 10.40 -0.46
N GLN A 284 4.03 9.16 -0.73
CA GLN A 284 3.72 8.70 -2.08
C GLN A 284 2.56 9.49 -2.70
N ASN A 285 1.49 9.74 -1.94
CA ASN A 285 0.33 10.48 -2.41
C ASN A 285 0.68 11.93 -2.77
N ASP A 286 1.54 12.60 -1.99
CA ASP A 286 2.04 13.94 -2.34
C ASP A 286 2.88 13.93 -3.63
N LEU A 287 3.79 12.96 -3.78
CA LEU A 287 4.57 12.79 -5.01
C LEU A 287 3.67 12.57 -6.24
N PHE A 288 2.50 11.94 -6.07
CA PHE A 288 1.52 11.82 -7.15
C PHE A 288 0.86 13.18 -7.39
N LEU A 289 0.32 13.82 -6.34
CA LEU A 289 -0.34 15.13 -6.40
C LEU A 289 0.52 16.19 -7.11
N LYS A 290 1.84 16.19 -6.90
CA LYS A 290 2.81 17.07 -7.57
C LYS A 290 2.61 17.15 -9.09
N HIS A 291 2.18 16.06 -9.73
CA HIS A 291 1.99 16.03 -11.19
C HIS A 291 0.58 16.40 -11.66
N TYR A 292 -0.39 16.51 -10.75
CA TYR A 292 -1.78 16.87 -11.06
C TYR A 292 -2.11 18.31 -10.68
N ALA A 293 -1.45 18.84 -9.65
CA ALA A 293 -1.65 20.21 -9.22
C ALA A 293 -0.88 21.18 -10.16
N PRO A 294 -1.50 22.30 -10.59
CA PRO A 294 -0.75 23.37 -11.21
C PRO A 294 0.28 23.89 -10.20
N GLU A 295 1.54 24.04 -10.62
CA GLU A 295 2.64 24.54 -9.77
C GLU A 295 2.30 25.93 -9.20
N PRO A 296 1.93 26.06 -7.91
CA PRO A 296 1.57 27.36 -7.34
C PRO A 296 2.80 28.25 -7.11
N TRP A 297 4.00 27.70 -7.24
CA TRP A 297 5.29 28.34 -6.99
C TRP A 297 5.96 28.91 -8.25
N SER A 298 5.24 28.90 -9.38
CA SER A 298 5.65 29.65 -10.56
C SER A 298 5.21 31.10 -10.38
N GLU A 299 6.19 31.99 -10.19
CA GLU A 299 6.09 33.46 -10.11
C GLU A 299 4.65 34.00 -10.15
N GLN A 300 4.12 34.40 -9.00
CA GLN A 300 3.25 35.58 -9.01
C GLN A 300 4.14 36.72 -9.51
N LYS A 301 4.19 36.94 -10.82
CA LYS A 301 4.62 38.23 -11.34
C LYS A 301 3.64 39.20 -10.73
N GLU A 302 4.07 39.91 -9.70
CA GLU A 302 3.44 41.16 -9.30
C GLU A 302 3.36 41.98 -10.58
N GLU A 303 2.18 42.01 -11.17
CA GLU A 303 1.81 43.01 -12.14
C GLU A 303 1.73 44.29 -11.30
N VAL A 304 2.91 44.89 -11.06
CA VAL A 304 3.03 46.24 -10.54
C VAL A 304 2.36 47.10 -11.61
N ALA A 305 1.07 47.34 -11.40
CA ALA A 305 0.28 48.25 -12.18
C ALA A 305 0.98 49.60 -12.11
N ALA A 306 1.71 49.92 -13.17
CA ALA A 306 2.11 51.28 -13.47
C ALA A 306 0.83 52.04 -13.79
N ASN A 307 0.31 52.78 -12.81
CA ASN A 307 -0.59 53.91 -12.98
C ASN A 307 -0.27 54.97 -11.93
#